data_AF-A0A7S3U966-F1
#
_entry.id   AF-A0A7S3U966-F1
#
_cell.length_a   1.000
_cell.length_b   1.000
_cell.length_c   1.000
_cell.angle_alpha   90.00
_cell.angle_beta   90.00
_cell.angle_gamma   90.00
#
_symmetry.space_group_name_H-M   'P 1'
#
loop_
_entity.id
_entity.type
_entity.pdbx_description
1 polymer ?
#
loop_
_entity_poly.entity_id
_entity_poly.type
_entity_poly.pdbx_seq_one_letter_code
_entity_poly.pdbx_strand_id
1 'polypeptide(L)'
;VDACRGRFLQVHICINENKLRLVSTRPPQLQARVVEAEAWRRTRQRAGRKRGTMPPIQYSEKYFDDVYEYRHVVLPPEVAKLLPKGRLLSEAEWRGMGVQQSRGWVHYAIHRPEPHIMLFRRPLNYQQQNANPNINK
;
A
#
# COMPACT_ATOMS: atom_id res chain seq x y z
N VAL A 1 9.17 32.48 -46.71
CA VAL A 1 8.98 31.01 -46.77
C VAL A 1 9.39 30.42 -45.42
N ASP A 2 8.66 30.63 -44.34
CA ASP A 2 7.25 30.25 -44.12
C ASP A 2 7.00 28.77 -44.39
N ALA A 3 6.94 27.97 -43.33
CA ALA A 3 5.67 27.36 -42.92
C ALA A 3 5.83 26.52 -41.63
N CYS A 4 5.52 27.10 -40.48
CA CYS A 4 5.08 26.32 -39.33
C CYS A 4 3.69 25.73 -39.61
N ARG A 5 3.60 24.43 -39.94
CA ARG A 5 2.38 23.61 -39.93
C ARG A 5 2.78 22.15 -39.69
N GLY A 6 2.20 21.35 -38.80
CA GLY A 6 1.29 21.55 -37.67
C GLY A 6 1.35 20.25 -36.84
N ARG A 7 1.29 20.19 -35.51
CA ARG A 7 0.44 20.92 -34.56
C ARG A 7 -1.05 20.58 -34.71
N PHE A 8 -1.45 19.39 -34.25
CA PHE A 8 -2.76 19.25 -33.61
C PHE A 8 -2.59 19.58 -32.13
N LEU A 9 -3.34 20.59 -31.68
CA LEU A 9 -3.28 21.18 -30.34
C LEU A 9 -4.73 21.31 -29.86
N GLN A 10 -5.05 20.71 -28.71
CA GLN A 10 -6.33 20.82 -28.00
C GLN A 10 -5.99 20.44 -26.54
N VAL A 11 -5.90 21.31 -25.52
CA VAL A 11 -6.67 22.51 -25.11
C VAL A 11 -8.15 22.15 -24.93
N HIS A 12 -8.81 22.19 -23.77
CA HIS A 12 -8.91 23.19 -22.69
C HIS A 12 -8.99 22.48 -21.31
N ILE A 13 -8.98 23.08 -20.11
CA ILE A 13 -8.77 24.46 -19.57
C ILE A 13 -8.17 24.24 -18.14
N CYS A 14 -7.06 24.88 -17.73
CA CYS A 14 -6.93 26.15 -16.99
C CYS A 14 -7.80 26.22 -15.72
N ILE A 15 -7.30 26.60 -14.54
CA ILE A 15 -6.67 27.88 -14.13
C ILE A 15 -5.88 27.61 -12.82
N ASN A 16 -4.78 28.24 -12.40
CA ASN A 16 -3.73 29.16 -12.92
C ASN A 16 -2.57 29.13 -11.84
N GLU A 17 -1.44 29.86 -11.85
CA GLU A 17 -0.84 30.88 -12.72
C GLU A 17 0.71 30.83 -12.59
N ASN A 18 1.45 31.08 -13.69
CA ASN A 18 2.74 31.80 -13.82
C ASN A 18 3.85 31.75 -12.71
N LYS A 19 5.17 31.70 -13.00
CA LYS A 19 5.93 31.89 -14.27
C LYS A 19 7.37 31.35 -14.12
N LEU A 20 8.06 31.05 -15.23
CA LEU A 20 9.51 30.76 -15.24
C LEU A 20 10.37 32.04 -15.27
N ARG A 21 11.55 32.01 -14.62
CA ARG A 21 12.89 32.17 -15.26
C ARG A 21 14.06 32.17 -14.25
N LEU A 22 15.21 31.67 -14.70
CA LEU A 22 16.55 31.94 -14.13
C LEU A 22 17.15 33.17 -14.84
N VAL A 23 17.89 34.03 -14.11
CA VAL A 23 19.26 34.51 -14.40
C VAL A 23 19.76 35.34 -13.19
N SER A 24 21.06 35.16 -12.88
CA SER A 24 21.88 35.84 -11.88
C SER A 24 21.73 37.37 -11.72
N THR A 25 21.70 37.82 -10.47
CA THR A 25 22.65 38.83 -9.93
C THR A 25 23.09 38.44 -8.50
N ARG A 26 24.34 38.74 -8.13
CA ARG A 26 24.84 38.65 -6.74
C ARG A 26 24.70 40.02 -6.02
N PRO A 27 24.72 40.07 -4.68
CA PRO A 27 24.01 41.10 -3.91
C PRO A 27 24.85 42.33 -3.57
N PRO A 28 24.19 43.37 -3.02
CA PRO A 28 24.73 43.98 -1.80
C PRO A 28 23.67 44.35 -0.72
N GLN A 29 24.05 44.13 0.54
CA GLN A 29 23.75 45.00 1.69
C GLN A 29 22.27 45.21 2.11
N LEU A 30 21.76 44.34 2.99
CA LEU A 30 21.35 44.80 4.33
C LEU A 30 21.45 43.67 5.37
N GLN A 31 21.65 44.03 6.63
CA GLN A 31 22.18 43.14 7.66
C GLN A 31 21.07 42.38 8.41
N ALA A 32 21.05 41.05 8.30
CA ALA A 32 20.49 40.19 9.35
C ALA A 32 21.07 38.77 9.27
N ARG A 33 21.83 38.40 10.30
CA ARG A 33 22.03 37.03 10.79
C ARG A 33 22.56 36.00 9.78
N VAL A 34 23.88 35.87 9.80
CA VAL A 34 24.57 34.59 9.57
C VAL A 34 23.93 33.48 10.46
N VAL A 35 24.02 32.22 10.01
CA VAL A 35 23.48 30.98 10.64
C VAL A 35 22.04 30.59 10.25
N GLU A 36 21.80 30.17 9.00
CA GLU A 36 20.65 29.30 8.68
C GLU A 36 20.80 28.38 7.45
N ALA A 37 21.71 28.68 6.51
CA ALA A 37 21.86 27.92 5.26
C ALA A 37 22.47 26.49 5.39
N GLU A 38 23.05 26.11 6.53
CA GLU A 38 23.56 24.74 6.78
C GLU A 38 22.56 23.85 7.54
N ALA A 39 21.50 24.42 8.13
CA ALA A 39 20.59 23.70 9.02
C ALA A 39 19.86 22.55 8.30
N TRP A 40 19.30 22.82 7.12
CA TRP A 40 18.54 21.84 6.33
C TRP A 40 19.37 20.68 5.77
N ARG A 41 20.69 20.83 5.66
CA ARG A 41 21.58 19.74 5.21
C ARG A 41 22.10 18.87 6.36
N ARG A 42 22.13 19.40 7.60
CA ARG A 42 22.43 18.61 8.81
C ARG A 42 21.20 17.96 9.47
N THR A 43 20.00 18.52 9.35
CA THR A 43 18.78 17.91 9.95
C THR A 43 18.36 16.58 9.31
N ARG A 44 18.77 16.29 8.07
CA ARG A 44 18.46 15.01 7.38
C ARG A 44 19.38 13.82 7.73
N GLN A 45 20.35 13.97 8.64
CA GLN A 45 21.25 12.88 9.07
C GLN A 45 20.93 12.28 10.46
N ARG A 46 19.77 12.61 11.04
CA ARG A 46 19.24 11.97 12.27
C ARG A 46 17.96 11.16 12.05
N ALA A 47 17.70 10.71 10.83
CA ALA A 47 16.83 9.56 10.59
C ALA A 47 17.53 8.31 11.11
N GLY A 48 17.46 8.08 12.44
CA GLY A 48 18.10 6.96 13.10
C GLY A 48 17.72 5.65 12.42
N ARG A 49 18.73 4.84 12.09
CA ARG A 49 18.61 3.50 11.51
C ARG A 49 17.57 2.71 12.33
N LYS A 50 16.31 2.63 11.84
CA LYS A 50 15.26 1.85 12.50
C LYS A 50 15.81 0.44 12.67
N ARG A 51 15.95 -0.01 13.92
CA ARG A 51 16.38 -1.37 14.23
C ARG A 51 15.44 -2.33 13.51
N GLY A 52 16.01 -3.37 12.90
CA GLY A 52 15.33 -4.26 11.96
C GLY A 52 14.33 -5.21 12.63
N THR A 53 13.32 -4.65 13.31
CA THR A 53 12.16 -5.40 13.75
C THR A 53 11.21 -5.49 12.56
N MET A 54 10.97 -6.69 12.05
CA MET A 54 9.89 -6.90 11.07
C MET A 54 8.57 -6.36 11.66
N PRO A 55 7.75 -5.62 10.89
CA PRO A 55 6.43 -5.24 11.35
C PRO A 55 5.59 -6.51 11.63
N PRO A 56 4.67 -6.48 12.60
CA PRO A 56 3.73 -7.60 12.79
C PRO A 56 2.76 -7.70 11.60
N ILE A 57 2.21 -8.89 11.39
CA ILE A 57 1.09 -9.11 10.47
C ILE A 57 -0.11 -8.30 10.98
N GLN A 58 -0.74 -7.52 10.10
CA GLN A 58 -1.91 -6.70 10.45
C GLN A 58 -3.19 -7.34 9.89
N TYR A 59 -4.28 -7.24 10.65
CA TYR A 59 -5.57 -7.84 10.32
C TYR A 59 -6.62 -6.73 10.23
N SER A 60 -7.41 -6.71 9.16
CA SER A 60 -8.50 -5.75 9.04
C SER A 60 -9.67 -6.08 9.97
N GLU A 61 -10.52 -5.08 10.18
CA GLU A 61 -11.90 -5.32 10.62
C GLU A 61 -12.63 -6.23 9.61
N LYS A 62 -13.69 -6.89 10.08
CA LYS A 62 -14.51 -7.72 9.20
C LYS A 62 -15.56 -6.87 8.50
N TYR A 63 -15.85 -7.23 7.25
CA TYR A 63 -16.99 -6.72 6.50
C TYR A 63 -17.80 -7.91 5.96
N PHE A 64 -19.08 -7.69 5.67
CA PHE A 64 -20.05 -8.75 5.43
C PHE A 64 -20.88 -8.45 4.18
N ASP A 65 -21.21 -9.48 3.42
CA ASP A 65 -22.36 -9.48 2.50
C ASP A 65 -23.42 -10.48 3.02
N ASP A 66 -24.44 -10.79 2.21
CA ASP A 66 -25.54 -11.68 2.60
C ASP A 66 -25.13 -13.17 2.75
N VAL A 67 -23.91 -13.56 2.35
CA VAL A 67 -23.47 -14.96 2.22
C VAL A 67 -22.13 -15.23 2.94
N TYR A 68 -21.23 -14.25 2.95
CA TYR A 68 -19.86 -14.36 3.41
C TYR A 68 -19.47 -13.20 4.36
N GLU A 69 -18.62 -13.52 5.34
CA GLU A 69 -17.76 -12.54 5.99
C GLU A 69 -16.40 -12.47 5.28
N TYR A 70 -15.81 -11.29 5.26
CA TYR A 70 -14.56 -10.96 4.59
C TYR A 70 -13.58 -10.26 5.54
N ARG A 71 -12.29 -10.39 5.24
CA ARG A 71 -11.19 -9.71 5.91
C ARG A 71 -9.98 -9.68 4.98
N HIS A 72 -9.17 -8.63 5.08
CA HIS A 72 -7.83 -8.63 4.50
C HIS A 72 -6.75 -8.73 5.58
N VAL A 73 -5.62 -9.31 5.20
CA VAL A 73 -4.43 -9.46 6.06
C VAL A 73 -3.25 -8.83 5.34
N VAL A 74 -2.56 -7.91 6.02
CA VAL A 74 -1.39 -7.21 5.48
C VAL A 74 -0.14 -7.91 6.01
N LEU A 75 0.59 -8.55 5.11
CA LEU A 75 1.84 -9.24 5.41
C LEU A 75 3.03 -8.28 5.45
N PRO A 76 4.05 -8.56 6.29
CA PRO A 76 5.34 -7.88 6.22
C PRO A 76 5.97 -8.02 4.83
N PRO A 77 6.64 -6.98 4.29
CA PRO A 77 7.24 -7.03 2.95
C PRO A 77 8.29 -8.13 2.74
N GLU A 78 8.86 -8.68 3.81
CA GLU A 78 9.79 -9.81 3.77
C GLU A 78 9.04 -11.14 3.56
N VAL A 79 7.95 -11.37 4.29
CA VAL A 79 7.07 -12.55 4.13
C VAL A 79 6.36 -12.52 2.78
N ALA A 80 5.88 -11.36 2.34
CA ALA A 80 5.18 -11.19 1.06
C ALA A 80 6.04 -11.57 -0.16
N LYS A 81 7.39 -11.52 -0.07
CA LYS A 81 8.30 -11.97 -1.14
C LYS A 81 8.35 -13.48 -1.32
N LEU A 82 7.95 -14.24 -0.29
CA LEU A 82 7.91 -15.71 -0.30
C LEU A 82 6.60 -16.25 -0.92
N LEU A 83 5.63 -15.37 -1.21
CA LEU A 83 4.35 -15.77 -1.81
C LEU A 83 4.55 -16.37 -3.22
N PRO A 84 3.93 -17.53 -3.52
CA PRO A 84 3.91 -18.05 -4.88
C PRO A 84 3.05 -17.15 -5.77
N LYS A 85 3.65 -16.69 -6.88
CA LYS A 85 2.98 -15.78 -7.82
C LYS A 85 1.89 -16.52 -8.60
N GLY A 86 0.71 -15.93 -8.69
CA GLY A 86 -0.35 -16.39 -9.60
C GLY A 86 -1.22 -17.56 -9.12
N ARG A 87 -1.10 -18.02 -7.87
CA ARG A 87 -2.04 -19.00 -7.30
C ARG A 87 -2.60 -18.59 -5.94
N LEU A 88 -3.76 -19.13 -5.60
CA LEU A 88 -4.32 -19.06 -4.26
C LEU A 88 -3.61 -20.05 -3.32
N LEU A 89 -3.71 -19.78 -2.02
CA LEU A 89 -3.08 -20.55 -0.96
C LEU A 89 -4.11 -21.32 -0.15
N SER A 90 -3.81 -22.58 0.13
CA SER A 90 -4.59 -23.44 1.03
C SER A 90 -4.39 -23.05 2.50
N GLU A 91 -5.27 -23.56 3.38
CA GLU A 91 -5.21 -23.25 4.83
C GLU A 91 -3.86 -23.60 5.47
N ALA A 92 -3.25 -24.74 5.10
CA ALA A 92 -1.93 -25.11 5.61
C ALA A 92 -0.84 -24.10 5.20
N GLU A 93 -0.89 -23.59 3.97
CA GLU A 93 0.16 -22.74 3.42
C GLU A 93 0.12 -21.33 3.99
N TRP A 94 -1.06 -20.71 4.09
CA TRP A 94 -1.14 -19.38 4.71
C TRP A 94 -0.91 -19.40 6.22
N ARG A 95 -1.27 -20.50 6.91
CA ARG A 95 -0.86 -20.72 8.31
C ARG A 95 0.66 -20.89 8.44
N GLY A 96 1.31 -21.57 7.50
CA GLY A 96 2.76 -21.73 7.45
C GLY A 96 3.55 -20.41 7.34
N MET A 97 2.96 -19.38 6.72
CA MET A 97 3.53 -18.03 6.68
C MET A 97 3.27 -17.19 7.94
N GLY A 98 2.65 -17.77 8.98
CA GLY A 98 2.37 -17.10 10.24
C GLY A 98 1.04 -16.34 10.30
N VAL A 99 0.17 -16.44 9.30
CA VAL A 99 -1.19 -15.86 9.37
C VAL A 99 -2.05 -16.67 10.34
N GLN A 100 -2.55 -16.02 11.38
CA GLN A 100 -3.32 -16.65 12.46
C GLN A 100 -4.75 -16.12 12.48
N GLN A 101 -5.70 -16.99 12.15
CA GLN A 101 -7.14 -16.71 12.20
C GLN A 101 -7.93 -17.99 12.51
N SER A 102 -9.23 -17.84 12.80
CA SER A 102 -10.16 -18.94 13.06
C SER A 102 -10.25 -19.93 11.88
N ARG A 103 -10.93 -21.07 12.08
CA ARG A 103 -11.17 -22.03 11.00
C ARG A 103 -12.19 -21.48 9.98
N GLY A 104 -12.09 -21.97 8.74
CA GLY A 104 -13.05 -21.70 7.64
C GLY A 104 -12.74 -20.51 6.74
N TRP A 105 -11.64 -19.78 6.98
CA TRP A 105 -11.22 -18.69 6.11
C TRP A 105 -10.51 -19.22 4.85
N VAL A 106 -11.00 -18.79 3.69
CA VAL A 106 -10.49 -19.18 2.37
C VAL A 106 -9.86 -17.96 1.70
N HIS A 107 -8.61 -18.09 1.24
CA HIS A 107 -7.94 -17.08 0.44
C HIS A 107 -8.52 -17.11 -0.99
N TYR A 108 -9.32 -16.11 -1.37
CA TYR A 108 -10.19 -16.21 -2.55
C TYR A 108 -9.73 -15.38 -3.76
N ALA A 109 -8.88 -14.37 -3.55
CA ALA A 109 -8.42 -13.50 -4.62
C ALA A 109 -7.00 -12.97 -4.34
N ILE A 110 -6.23 -12.78 -5.41
CA ILE A 110 -4.89 -12.17 -5.35
C ILE A 110 -5.02 -10.70 -5.73
N HIS A 111 -4.66 -9.80 -4.81
CA HIS A 111 -4.63 -8.38 -5.11
C HIS A 111 -3.33 -8.02 -5.85
N ARG A 112 -3.40 -7.86 -7.19
CA ARG A 112 -2.19 -7.70 -8.04
C ARG A 112 -1.34 -6.44 -7.76
N PRO A 113 -1.92 -5.24 -7.50
CA PRO A 113 -1.11 -4.04 -7.24
C PRO A 113 -0.28 -4.17 -5.96
N GLU A 114 -0.88 -4.71 -4.90
CA GLU A 114 -0.28 -4.84 -3.57
C GLU A 114 -0.32 -6.32 -3.10
N PRO A 115 0.59 -7.18 -3.58
CA PRO A 115 0.55 -8.62 -3.31
C PRO A 115 0.81 -8.99 -1.84
N HIS A 116 1.21 -8.03 -1.02
CA HIS A 116 1.35 -8.17 0.42
C HIS A 116 0.01 -8.11 1.16
N ILE A 117 -1.10 -7.78 0.46
CA ILE A 117 -2.46 -7.82 0.98
C ILE A 117 -3.12 -9.14 0.54
N MET A 118 -3.38 -10.02 1.50
CA MET A 118 -4.11 -11.28 1.29
C MET A 118 -5.61 -11.08 1.54
N LEU A 119 -6.46 -11.57 0.63
CA LEU A 119 -7.91 -11.42 0.71
C LEU A 119 -8.58 -12.73 1.13
N PHE A 120 -9.31 -12.71 2.25
CA PHE A 120 -9.99 -13.87 2.82
C PHE A 120 -11.51 -13.70 2.87
N ARG A 121 -12.23 -14.80 2.68
CA ARG A 121 -13.68 -14.92 2.91
C ARG A 121 -14.03 -16.17 3.71
N ARG A 122 -15.14 -16.18 4.44
CA ARG A 122 -15.69 -17.34 5.15
C ARG A 122 -17.23 -17.30 5.10
N PRO A 123 -17.94 -18.42 4.87
CA PRO A 123 -19.40 -18.42 4.89
C PRO A 123 -19.94 -18.02 6.28
N LEU A 124 -21.00 -17.22 6.33
CA LEU A 124 -21.61 -16.78 7.60
C LEU A 124 -22.04 -17.97 8.49
N ASN A 125 -22.65 -18.99 7.87
CA ASN A 125 -23.19 -20.16 8.56
C ASN A 125 -22.15 -21.22 8.94
N TYR A 126 -20.84 -20.95 8.75
CA TYR A 126 -19.76 -21.91 8.98
C TYR A 126 -19.73 -22.48 10.41
N GLN A 127 -20.12 -21.70 11.43
CA GLN A 127 -20.18 -22.21 12.81
C GLN A 127 -21.36 -23.15 13.04
N GLN A 128 -22.52 -22.89 12.45
CA GLN A 128 -23.70 -23.76 12.59
C GLN A 128 -23.51 -25.09 11.86
N GLN A 129 -22.96 -25.06 10.63
CA GLN A 129 -22.69 -26.27 9.85
C GLN A 129 -21.71 -27.24 10.54
N ASN A 130 -20.67 -26.71 11.19
CA ASN A 130 -19.66 -27.54 11.86
C ASN A 130 -20.03 -27.93 13.30
N ALA A 131 -21.05 -27.31 13.90
CA ALA A 131 -21.51 -27.66 15.25
C ALA A 131 -22.42 -28.91 15.28
N ASN A 132 -22.97 -29.33 14.13
CA ASN A 132 -23.97 -30.40 14.08
C ASN A 132 -23.60 -31.50 13.07
N PRO A 133 -22.68 -32.43 13.42
CA PRO A 133 -22.12 -33.43 12.50
C PRO A 133 -23.10 -34.53 12.06
N ASN A 134 -24.36 -34.50 12.52
CA ASN A 134 -25.38 -35.53 12.28
C ASN A 134 -26.41 -35.20 11.17
N ILE A 135 -26.25 -34.11 10.43
CA ILE A 135 -27.24 -33.70 9.40
C ILE A 135 -27.08 -34.47 8.07
N ASN A 136 -25.92 -35.09 7.81
CA ASN A 136 -25.59 -35.77 6.54
C ASN A 136 -25.19 -37.25 6.73
N LYS A 137 -25.96 -38.02 7.51
CA LYS A 137 -25.82 -39.48 7.64
C LYS A 137 -27.18 -40.16 7.52
#